data_AF-A0A3D4QNW5-F1
#
_entry.id   AF-A0A3D4QNW5-F1
#
_cell.length_a   1.000
_cell.length_b   1.000
_cell.length_c   1.000
_cell.angle_alpha   90.00
_cell.angle_beta   90.00
_cell.angle_gamma   90.00
#
_symmetry.space_group_name_H-M   'P 1'
#
loop_
_entity.id
_entity.type
_entity.pdbx_description
1 polymer ?
#
loop_
_entity_poly.entity_id
_entity_poly.type
_entity_poly.pdbx_seq_one_letter_code
_entity_poly.pdbx_strand_id
1 'polypeptide(L)'
;MVRQDPPAWHEVPEGSEVLLYISKGPEDNTTVVEKYINLTEDLADKMLKGANLIKGVVTREYNSSVKAGIIYRQSPEPGSNVEQGRKVDLWISLGEEPVSSKKITISDLKGSRSVRVQIIRTSDDKLIHNKKHSPTDGDIEIIVQGKGVQSYAIWIDNEYFGTQTVEFESNERNGE
;
A
#
# COMPACT_ATOMS: atom_id res chain seq x y z
N MET A 1 3.58 -21.54 -37.89
CA MET A 1 4.21 -21.92 -39.18
C MET A 1 3.25 -22.83 -39.92
N VAL A 2 2.88 -22.47 -41.14
CA VAL A 2 2.08 -23.34 -42.02
C VAL A 2 3.06 -24.31 -42.68
N ARG A 3 2.90 -25.60 -42.44
CA ARG A 3 3.41 -26.65 -43.33
C ARG A 3 2.16 -27.34 -43.86
N GLN A 4 1.99 -27.28 -45.18
CA GLN A 4 0.89 -27.94 -45.87
C GLN A 4 1.45 -29.20 -46.53
N ASP A 5 0.75 -30.32 -46.36
CA ASP A 5 0.97 -31.56 -47.12
C ASP A 5 -0.35 -32.37 -47.15
N PRO A 6 -0.81 -32.85 -48.31
CA PRO A 6 -0.14 -32.80 -49.63
C PRO A 6 -0.50 -31.56 -50.48
N PRO A 7 0.38 -31.17 -51.45
CA PRO A 7 0.10 -30.16 -52.46
C PRO A 7 -0.79 -30.67 -53.60
N ALA A 8 -1.28 -29.72 -54.40
CA ALA A 8 -2.38 -29.81 -55.37
C ALA A 8 -2.43 -31.05 -56.29
N TRP A 9 -3.68 -31.36 -56.70
CA TRP A 9 -4.17 -32.38 -57.64
C TRP A 9 -4.64 -33.71 -57.04
N HIS A 10 -5.83 -33.69 -56.45
CA HIS A 10 -6.82 -34.76 -56.62
C HIS A 10 -8.23 -34.18 -56.46
N GLU A 11 -9.10 -34.42 -57.44
CA GLU A 11 -10.54 -34.13 -57.34
C GLU A 11 -11.14 -34.97 -56.20
N VAL A 12 -11.84 -34.30 -55.27
CA VAL A 12 -12.70 -34.97 -54.29
C VAL A 12 -14.15 -34.93 -54.82
N PRO A 13 -14.91 -36.03 -54.74
CA PRO A 13 -16.30 -36.05 -55.18
C PRO A 13 -17.17 -35.08 -54.38
N GLU A 14 -18.14 -34.46 -55.07
CA GLU A 14 -19.13 -33.53 -54.50
C GLU A 14 -19.91 -34.21 -53.36
N GLY A 15 -19.85 -33.64 -52.16
CA GLY A 15 -20.53 -34.17 -50.97
C GLY A 15 -19.65 -34.63 -49.80
N SER A 16 -18.33 -34.39 -49.83
CA SER A 16 -17.47 -34.72 -48.70
C SER A 16 -17.62 -33.69 -47.56
N GLU A 17 -18.13 -34.13 -46.40
CA GLU A 17 -18.20 -33.31 -45.20
C GLU A 17 -16.80 -32.94 -44.71
N VAL A 18 -16.48 -31.65 -44.74
CA VAL A 18 -15.25 -31.12 -44.16
C VAL A 18 -15.43 -31.10 -42.64
N LEU A 19 -14.85 -32.08 -41.94
CA LEU A 19 -14.70 -32.08 -40.49
C LEU A 19 -13.73 -30.97 -40.08
N LEU A 20 -14.27 -29.79 -39.80
CA LEU A 20 -13.52 -28.66 -39.28
C LEU A 20 -13.23 -28.89 -37.78
N TYR A 21 -12.01 -29.29 -37.47
CA TYR A 21 -11.48 -29.20 -36.11
C TYR A 21 -11.24 -27.73 -35.76
N ILE A 22 -12.23 -27.06 -35.15
CA ILE A 22 -11.99 -25.79 -34.46
C ILE A 22 -11.31 -26.15 -33.14
N SER A 23 -9.99 -25.95 -33.07
CA SER A 23 -9.26 -25.93 -31.81
C SER A 23 -9.81 -24.78 -30.95
N LYS A 24 -10.69 -25.09 -29.98
CA LYS A 24 -10.95 -24.17 -28.87
C LYS A 24 -9.61 -24.02 -28.16
N GLY A 25 -9.05 -22.81 -28.10
CA GLY A 25 -7.83 -22.54 -27.33
C GLY A 25 -7.95 -23.06 -25.88
N PRO A 26 -6.86 -23.10 -25.10
CA PRO A 26 -6.90 -23.60 -23.73
C PRO A 26 -8.08 -22.98 -22.98
N GLU A 27 -8.84 -23.82 -22.25
CA GLU A 27 -10.00 -23.41 -21.44
C GLU A 27 -9.76 -22.07 -20.73
N ASP A 28 -10.80 -21.23 -20.66
CA ASP A 28 -10.86 -19.86 -20.12
C ASP A 28 -10.28 -19.72 -18.67
N ASN A 29 -8.97 -19.92 -18.51
CA ASN A 29 -8.24 -19.84 -17.24
C ASN A 29 -7.60 -18.46 -17.05
N THR A 30 -8.10 -17.46 -17.76
CA THR A 30 -7.62 -16.09 -17.66
C THR A 30 -8.66 -15.18 -17.04
N THR A 31 -8.19 -14.05 -16.52
CA THR A 31 -8.98 -13.01 -15.86
C THR A 31 -8.39 -11.65 -16.23
N VAL A 32 -9.18 -10.59 -16.04
CA VAL A 32 -8.74 -9.22 -16.33
C VAL A 32 -8.30 -8.54 -15.03
N VAL A 33 -7.12 -7.94 -15.06
CA VAL A 33 -6.61 -7.15 -13.94
C VAL A 33 -7.40 -5.84 -13.84
N GLU A 34 -8.10 -5.63 -12.73
CA GLU A 34 -8.83 -4.39 -12.47
C GLU A 34 -7.89 -3.22 -12.08
N LYS A 35 -8.47 -2.03 -11.92
CA LYS A 35 -7.76 -0.84 -11.45
C LYS A 35 -7.82 -0.76 -9.92
N TYR A 36 -6.65 -0.87 -9.29
CA TYR A 36 -6.45 -0.72 -7.85
C TYR A 36 -5.84 0.64 -7.46
N ILE A 37 -5.39 1.43 -8.46
CA ILE A 37 -4.89 2.79 -8.25
C ILE A 37 -5.98 3.67 -7.62
N ASN A 38 -5.58 4.50 -6.64
CA ASN A 38 -6.42 5.33 -5.78
C ASN A 38 -7.28 4.57 -4.75
N LEU A 39 -7.04 3.27 -4.55
CA LEU A 39 -7.68 2.49 -3.50
C LEU A 39 -6.75 2.30 -2.30
N THR A 40 -7.33 1.89 -1.17
CA THR A 40 -6.58 1.38 -0.02
C THR A 40 -6.14 -0.06 -0.26
N GLU A 41 -5.11 -0.51 0.47
CA GLU A 41 -4.64 -1.90 0.40
C GLU A 41 -5.76 -2.91 0.70
N ASP A 42 -6.60 -2.64 1.71
CA ASP A 42 -7.72 -3.52 2.09
C ASP A 42 -8.75 -3.68 0.98
N LEU A 43 -9.11 -2.58 0.31
CA LEU A 43 -10.09 -2.63 -0.77
C LEU A 43 -9.52 -3.35 -2.00
N ALA A 44 -8.25 -3.08 -2.34
CA ALA A 44 -7.57 -3.79 -3.42
C ALA A 44 -7.43 -5.28 -3.15
N ASP A 45 -7.13 -5.69 -1.91
CA ASP A 45 -7.03 -7.10 -1.51
C ASP A 45 -8.35 -7.86 -1.73
N LYS A 46 -9.48 -7.23 -1.40
CA LYS A 46 -10.83 -7.78 -1.65
C LYS A 46 -11.11 -7.93 -3.15
N MET A 47 -10.77 -6.93 -3.95
CA MET A 47 -10.97 -6.97 -5.41
C MET A 47 -10.09 -8.03 -6.07
N LEU A 48 -8.81 -8.14 -5.67
CA LEU A 48 -7.90 -9.16 -6.16
C LEU A 48 -8.47 -10.57 -5.93
N LYS A 49 -8.96 -10.85 -4.72
CA LYS A 49 -9.63 -12.13 -4.39
C LYS A 49 -10.85 -12.37 -5.26
N GLY A 50 -11.68 -11.35 -5.49
CA GLY A 50 -12.86 -11.43 -6.37
C GLY A 50 -12.52 -11.76 -7.82
N ALA A 51 -11.36 -11.30 -8.31
CA ALA A 51 -10.87 -11.56 -9.66
C ALA A 51 -10.06 -12.87 -9.78
N ASN A 52 -9.98 -13.69 -8.73
CA ASN A 52 -9.09 -14.85 -8.63
C ASN A 52 -7.60 -14.51 -8.84
N LEU A 53 -7.18 -13.31 -8.42
CA LEU A 53 -5.80 -12.84 -8.44
C LEU A 53 -5.19 -12.88 -7.03
N ILE A 54 -3.86 -12.89 -6.96
CA ILE A 54 -3.12 -12.97 -5.70
C ILE A 54 -2.43 -11.63 -5.45
N LYS A 55 -2.42 -11.17 -4.20
CA LYS A 55 -1.60 -10.02 -3.80
C LYS A 55 -0.11 -10.37 -3.93
N GLY A 56 0.59 -9.59 -4.74
CA GLY A 56 2.03 -9.72 -4.97
C GLY A 56 2.86 -8.96 -3.94
N VAL A 57 3.99 -8.43 -4.39
CA VAL A 57 4.88 -7.57 -3.60
C VAL A 57 4.17 -6.23 -3.33
N VAL A 58 4.24 -5.78 -2.08
CA VAL A 58 3.76 -4.45 -1.69
C VAL A 58 4.96 -3.57 -1.37
N THR A 59 5.22 -2.60 -2.25
CA THR A 59 6.27 -1.60 -2.10
C THR A 59 5.67 -0.33 -1.48
N ARG A 60 6.37 0.26 -0.51
CA ARG A 60 5.92 1.48 0.17
C ARG A 60 6.98 2.55 0.02
N GLU A 61 6.62 3.67 -0.61
CA GLU A 61 7.54 4.76 -0.95
C GLU A 61 6.88 6.11 -0.66
N TYR A 62 7.68 7.13 -0.39
CA TYR A 62 7.17 8.49 -0.26
C TYR A 62 6.68 9.02 -1.60
N ASN A 63 5.50 9.64 -1.60
CA ASN A 63 4.90 10.28 -2.76
C ASN A 63 4.08 11.49 -2.28
N SER A 64 4.58 12.69 -2.55
CA SER A 64 3.94 13.95 -2.13
C SER A 64 2.62 14.24 -2.85
N SER A 65 2.35 13.60 -4.00
CA SER A 65 1.12 13.79 -4.77
C SER A 65 0.01 12.83 -4.39
N VAL A 66 0.30 11.78 -3.61
CA VAL A 66 -0.67 10.75 -3.24
C VAL A 66 -0.71 10.58 -1.72
N LYS A 67 -1.92 10.61 -1.14
CA LYS A 67 -2.10 10.46 0.31
C LYS A 67 -1.51 9.14 0.82
N ALA A 68 -0.97 9.17 2.03
CA ALA A 68 -0.45 7.97 2.68
C ALA A 68 -1.52 6.87 2.75
N GLY A 69 -1.12 5.62 2.48
CA GLY A 69 -2.00 4.45 2.48
C GLY A 69 -2.77 4.21 1.17
N ILE A 70 -2.58 5.06 0.16
CA ILE A 70 -3.23 4.92 -1.14
C ILE A 70 -2.27 4.31 -2.17
N ILE A 71 -2.78 3.37 -2.96
CA ILE A 71 -2.06 2.75 -4.07
C ILE A 71 -1.92 3.77 -5.20
N TYR A 72 -0.68 4.07 -5.62
CA TYR A 72 -0.41 4.97 -6.75
C TYR A 72 0.08 4.24 -7.99
N ARG A 73 0.51 2.99 -7.86
CA ARG A 73 0.94 2.15 -8.99
C ARG A 73 0.62 0.69 -8.71
N GLN A 74 0.37 -0.06 -9.78
CA GLN A 74 0.19 -1.50 -9.77
C GLN A 74 0.94 -2.14 -10.95
N SER A 75 1.21 -3.43 -10.84
CA SER A 75 1.68 -4.26 -11.96
C SER A 75 1.14 -5.68 -11.80
N PRO A 76 0.50 -6.28 -12.81
CA PRO A 76 0.25 -5.78 -14.16
C PRO A 76 -0.68 -4.55 -14.22
N GLU A 77 -0.67 -3.87 -15.36
CA GLU A 77 -1.49 -2.67 -15.59
C GLU A 77 -2.99 -3.02 -15.66
N PRO A 78 -3.88 -2.09 -15.28
CA PRO A 78 -5.32 -2.29 -15.44
C PRO A 78 -5.70 -2.66 -16.88
N GLY A 79 -6.59 -3.64 -17.03
CA GLY A 79 -7.04 -4.17 -18.32
C GLY A 79 -6.18 -5.32 -18.87
N SER A 80 -5.06 -5.66 -18.22
CA SER A 80 -4.23 -6.79 -18.62
C SER A 80 -5.00 -8.11 -18.49
N ASN A 81 -4.97 -8.96 -19.51
CA ASN A 81 -5.49 -10.32 -19.46
C ASN A 81 -4.38 -11.26 -18.97
N VAL A 82 -4.61 -11.93 -17.84
CA VAL A 82 -3.62 -12.76 -17.16
C VAL A 82 -4.22 -14.08 -16.70
N GLU A 83 -3.40 -15.08 -16.48
CA GLU A 83 -3.85 -16.33 -15.87
C GLU A 83 -4.42 -16.10 -14.47
N GLN A 84 -5.45 -16.85 -14.11
CA GLN A 84 -5.93 -16.87 -12.73
C GLN A 84 -4.80 -17.29 -11.78
N GLY A 85 -4.83 -16.74 -10.57
CA GLY A 85 -3.76 -16.90 -9.58
C GLY A 85 -2.54 -16.00 -9.83
N ARG A 86 -2.54 -15.18 -10.89
CA ARG A 86 -1.44 -14.24 -11.13
C ARG A 86 -1.30 -13.25 -9.98
N LYS A 87 -0.06 -12.96 -9.61
CA LYS A 87 0.29 -11.95 -8.61
C LYS A 87 0.19 -10.54 -9.20
N VAL A 88 -0.39 -9.63 -8.42
CA VAL A 88 -0.40 -8.18 -8.71
C VAL A 88 0.39 -7.45 -7.63
N ASP A 89 1.49 -6.83 -8.04
CA ASP A 89 2.33 -6.00 -7.20
C ASP A 89 1.72 -4.60 -7.06
N LEU A 90 1.82 -4.01 -5.88
CA LEU A 90 1.20 -2.74 -5.52
C LEU A 90 2.22 -1.80 -4.90
N TRP A 91 2.17 -0.53 -5.28
CA TRP A 91 2.94 0.53 -4.66
C TRP A 91 2.02 1.46 -3.91
N ILE A 92 2.26 1.59 -2.62
CA ILE A 92 1.45 2.36 -1.69
C ILE A 92 2.23 3.59 -1.24
N SER A 93 1.59 4.75 -1.29
CA SER A 93 2.21 5.99 -0.83
C SER A 93 2.40 5.98 0.69
N LEU A 94 3.57 6.39 1.15
CA LEU A 94 3.83 6.77 2.55
C LEU A 94 3.44 8.23 2.85
N GLY A 95 2.97 8.96 1.84
CA GLY A 95 2.72 10.41 1.87
C GLY A 95 3.98 11.20 1.52
N GLU A 96 3.97 12.49 1.87
CA GLU A 96 5.15 13.36 1.73
C GLU A 96 6.30 12.86 2.61
N GLU A 97 7.53 12.94 2.09
CA GLU A 97 8.73 12.62 2.84
C GLU A 97 8.93 13.63 3.98
N PRO A 98 9.14 13.17 5.23
CA PRO A 98 9.43 14.07 6.33
C PRO A 98 10.81 14.72 6.18
N VAL A 99 10.93 16.00 6.52
CA VAL A 99 12.17 16.77 6.34
C VAL A 99 13.15 16.50 7.46
N SER A 100 12.67 16.30 8.69
CA SER A 100 13.52 15.99 9.84
C SER A 100 12.80 15.15 10.89
N SER A 101 13.60 14.62 11.83
CA SER A 101 13.11 13.89 13.00
C SER A 101 13.51 14.61 14.29
N LYS A 102 12.65 14.54 15.30
CA LYS A 102 12.87 15.13 16.63
C LYS A 102 12.40 14.14 17.70
N LYS A 103 12.93 14.28 18.91
CA LYS A 103 12.50 13.47 20.05
C LYS A 103 11.48 14.23 20.90
N ILE A 104 10.41 13.54 21.25
CA ILE A 104 9.52 13.87 22.35
C ILE A 104 9.97 13.04 23.54
N THR A 105 10.31 13.70 24.64
CA THR A 105 10.73 13.05 25.88
C THR A 105 9.63 13.25 26.92
N ILE A 106 9.08 12.15 27.42
CA ILE A 106 8.16 12.16 28.55
C ILE A 106 8.93 11.64 29.75
N SER A 107 9.35 12.57 30.58
CA SER A 107 9.94 12.28 31.88
C SER A 107 8.86 12.17 32.95
N ASP A 108 9.21 11.48 34.03
CA ASP A 108 8.45 11.54 35.28
C ASP A 108 7.00 11.04 35.14
N LEU A 109 6.84 9.79 34.67
CA LEU A 109 5.60 9.05 34.89
C LEU A 109 5.45 8.82 36.41
N LYS A 110 4.86 9.79 37.12
CA LYS A 110 4.80 9.92 38.59
C LYS A 110 4.05 8.81 39.36
N GLY A 111 4.14 7.55 38.96
CA GLY A 111 3.40 6.45 39.58
C GLY A 111 4.23 5.19 39.77
N SER A 112 3.77 4.32 40.67
CA SER A 112 4.37 2.99 40.91
C SER A 112 3.77 1.89 40.02
N ARG A 113 2.93 2.26 39.05
CA ARG A 113 2.20 1.32 38.18
C ARG A 113 2.44 1.65 36.72
N SER A 114 2.33 0.63 35.88
CA SER A 114 2.40 0.83 34.44
C SER A 114 1.19 1.60 33.93
N VAL A 115 1.42 2.52 33.00
CA VAL A 115 0.41 3.40 32.39
C VAL A 115 0.43 3.27 30.87
N ARG A 116 -0.69 3.46 30.20
CA ARG A 116 -0.75 3.57 28.74
C ARG A 116 -0.46 5.01 28.34
N VAL A 117 0.61 5.20 27.56
CA VAL A 117 0.94 6.48 26.95
C VAL A 117 0.43 6.48 25.52
N GLN A 118 -0.37 7.49 25.18
CA GLN A 118 -0.77 7.77 23.81
C GLN A 118 -0.27 9.14 23.38
N ILE A 119 0.31 9.20 22.18
CA ILE A 119 0.73 10.46 21.55
C ILE A 119 -0.04 10.59 20.25
N ILE A 120 -0.75 11.70 20.09
CA ILE A 120 -1.61 11.98 18.94
C ILE A 120 -1.18 13.31 18.34
N ARG A 121 -0.89 13.33 17.04
CA ARG A 121 -0.62 14.60 16.35
C ARG A 121 -1.92 15.38 16.18
N THR A 122 -1.94 16.64 16.60
CA THR A 122 -3.18 17.43 16.70
C THR A 122 -3.69 17.95 15.36
N SER A 123 -2.88 17.93 14.29
CA SER A 123 -3.28 18.45 12.98
C SER A 123 -4.26 17.54 12.23
N ASP A 124 -4.19 16.24 12.49
CA ASP A 124 -4.89 15.20 11.73
C ASP A 124 -5.29 13.98 12.58
N ASP A 125 -5.28 14.13 13.91
CA ASP A 125 -5.59 13.10 14.90
C ASP A 125 -4.81 11.78 14.71
N LYS A 126 -3.63 11.85 14.07
CA LYS A 126 -2.81 10.67 13.81
C LYS A 126 -2.22 10.14 15.11
N LEU A 127 -2.60 8.92 15.47
CA LEU A 127 -2.00 8.19 16.58
C LEU A 127 -0.55 7.81 16.25
N ILE A 128 0.40 8.41 16.96
CA ILE A 128 1.83 8.21 16.79
C ILE A 128 2.35 7.11 17.72
N HIS A 129 1.83 7.07 18.94
CA HIS A 129 2.24 6.10 19.97
C HIS A 129 1.03 5.65 20.75
N ASN A 130 0.97 4.36 21.10
CA ASN A 130 -0.03 3.78 22.00
C ASN A 130 0.55 2.51 22.64
N LYS A 131 1.24 2.67 23.77
CA LYS A 131 1.89 1.54 24.46
C LYS A 131 1.81 1.70 25.96
N LYS A 132 1.76 0.56 26.65
CA LYS A 132 1.90 0.50 28.10
C LYS A 132 3.38 0.61 28.48
N HIS A 133 3.69 1.51 29.40
CA HIS A 133 5.03 1.74 29.92
C HIS A 133 5.06 1.47 31.42
N SER A 134 6.17 0.91 31.89
CA SER A 134 6.45 0.71 33.31
C SER A 134 7.17 1.93 33.89
N PRO A 135 7.01 2.27 35.18
CA PRO A 135 7.82 3.30 35.84
C PRO A 135 9.32 3.02 35.79
N THR A 136 9.71 1.76 35.55
CA THR A 136 11.10 1.32 35.40
C THR A 136 11.67 1.55 33.99
N ASP A 137 10.85 1.98 33.02
CA ASP A 137 11.29 2.20 31.64
C ASP A 137 12.21 3.44 31.50
N GLY A 138 12.28 4.28 32.54
CA GLY A 138 13.01 5.54 32.51
C GLY A 138 12.26 6.60 31.69
N ASP A 139 13.01 7.52 31.08
CA ASP A 139 12.46 8.52 30.17
C ASP A 139 11.93 7.85 28.90
N ILE A 140 10.69 8.17 28.54
CA ILE A 140 10.09 7.67 27.30
C ILE A 140 10.47 8.63 26.18
N GLU A 141 11.36 8.18 25.30
CA GLU A 141 11.76 8.91 24.10
C GLU A 141 11.00 8.39 22.87
N ILE A 142 10.17 9.23 22.27
CA ILE A 142 9.45 8.93 21.04
C ILE A 142 10.01 9.81 19.91
N ILE A 143 10.48 9.17 18.84
CA ILE A 143 10.95 9.87 17.65
C ILE A 143 9.73 10.22 16.80
N VAL A 144 9.52 11.52 16.58
CA VAL A 144 8.52 12.06 15.66
C VAL A 144 9.19 12.61 14.42
N GLN A 145 8.49 12.57 13.29
CA GLN A 145 8.99 13.02 12.00
C GLN A 145 8.00 14.00 11.38
N GLY A 146 8.50 15.07 10.77
CA GLY A 146 7.65 16.12 10.23
C GLY A 146 8.39 17.22 9.48
N LYS A 147 7.64 18.29 9.22
CA LYS A 147 8.06 19.53 8.58
C LYS A 147 7.32 20.69 9.25
N GLY A 148 8.01 21.81 9.45
CA GLY A 148 7.47 22.99 10.11
C GLY A 148 7.07 22.73 11.57
N VAL A 149 6.13 23.51 12.08
CA VAL A 149 5.66 23.38 13.47
C VAL A 149 4.52 22.37 13.55
N GLN A 150 4.63 21.37 14.42
CA GLN A 150 3.57 20.40 14.70
C GLN A 150 3.38 20.21 16.20
N SER A 151 2.14 19.99 16.62
CA SER A 151 1.79 19.77 18.03
C SER A 151 1.30 18.33 18.26
N TYR A 152 1.65 17.80 19.42
CA TYR A 152 1.36 16.42 19.82
C TYR A 152 0.69 16.41 21.20
N ALA A 153 -0.56 15.97 21.24
CA ALA A 153 -1.29 15.74 22.47
C ALA A 153 -0.83 14.43 23.12
N ILE A 154 -0.52 14.48 24.40
CA ILE A 154 -0.05 13.37 25.22
C ILE A 154 -1.17 12.98 26.16
N TRP A 155 -1.50 11.70 26.19
CA TRP A 155 -2.51 11.12 27.08
C TRP A 155 -1.88 9.99 27.89
N ILE A 156 -2.25 9.91 29.17
CA ILE A 156 -1.81 8.87 30.09
C ILE A 156 -3.06 8.21 30.67
N ASP A 157 -3.26 6.91 30.43
CA ASP A 157 -4.46 6.16 30.82
C ASP A 157 -5.79 6.85 30.41
N ASN A 158 -5.81 7.40 29.20
CA ASN A 158 -6.91 8.18 28.63
C ASN A 158 -7.18 9.54 29.31
N GLU A 159 -6.32 9.99 30.21
CA GLU A 159 -6.34 11.34 30.77
C GLU A 159 -5.39 12.25 29.98
N TYR A 160 -5.85 13.44 29.61
CA TYR A 160 -5.01 14.41 28.90
C TYR A 160 -3.90 14.90 29.82
N PHE A 161 -2.66 14.66 29.43
CA PHE A 161 -1.48 15.05 30.20
C PHE A 161 -0.95 16.42 29.77
N GLY A 162 -0.94 16.69 28.46
CA GLY A 162 -0.41 17.94 27.92
C GLY A 162 -0.22 17.89 26.42
N THR A 163 0.31 18.98 25.86
CA THR A 163 0.69 19.08 24.45
C THR A 163 2.13 19.50 24.34
N GLN A 164 2.88 18.84 23.45
CA GLN A 164 4.24 19.24 23.10
C GLN A 164 4.27 19.73 21.65
N THR A 165 4.79 20.95 21.47
CA THR A 165 5.04 21.54 20.15
C THR A 165 6.47 21.21 19.73
N VAL A 166 6.62 20.74 18.50
CA VAL A 166 7.90 20.38 17.90
C VAL A 166 8.06 21.16 16.61
N GLU A 167 9.17 21.88 16.50
CA GLU A 167 9.58 22.57 15.28
C GLU A 167 10.57 21.70 14.51
N PHE A 168 10.15 21.26 13.34
CA PHE A 168 10.95 20.53 12.38
C PHE A 168 11.58 21.49 11.38
N GLU A 169 12.72 21.09 10.82
CA GLU A 169 13.34 21.84 9.74
C GLU A 169 12.36 22.05 8.58
N SER A 170 12.33 23.29 8.10
CA SER A 170 11.64 23.67 6.87
C SER A 170 12.56 23.35 5.70
N ASN A 171 12.04 22.71 4.66
CA ASN A 171 12.79 22.59 3.41
C ASN A 171 12.74 23.93 2.66
N GLU A 172 13.36 24.96 3.23
CA GLU A 172 13.73 26.17 2.50
C GLU A 172 14.96 25.81 1.67
N ARG A 173 14.74 25.28 0.46
CA ARG A 173 15.76 25.42 -0.57
C ARG A 173 15.90 26.92 -0.81
N ASN A 174 16.95 27.53 -0.27
CA ASN A 174 17.48 28.78 -0.81
C ASN A 174 17.63 28.59 -2.32
N GLY A 175 16.78 29.26 -3.07
CA GLY A 175 16.96 29.38 -4.52
C GLY A 175 18.15 30.27 -4.76
N GLU A 176 19.22 29.69 -5.31
CA GLU A 176 20.19 30.38 -6.15
C GLU A 176 19.94 30.02 -7.61
#